data_AF-A0A1G9FDE8-F1
#
_entry.id   AF-A0A1G9FDE8-F1
#
_cell.length_a   1.000
_cell.length_b   1.000
_cell.length_c   1.000
_cell.angle_alpha   90.00
_cell.angle_beta   90.00
_cell.angle_gamma   90.00
#
_symmetry.space_group_name_H-M   'P 1'
#
loop_
_entity.id
_entity.type
_entity.pdbx_description
1 polymer ?
#
loop_
_entity_poly.entity_id
_entity_poly.type
_entity_poly.pdbx_seq_one_letter_code
_entity_poly.pdbx_strand_id
1 'polypeptide(L)'
;MELVFYIIRFALHLLVVFGLWLMVKPLIERHLRQLGQKVDLQMNYRRRLLRKKVSRADKRVWLYRHLDNLLYFAHRRYEPGISVMRFSLQTVFLFAAVFVSTMLTLMELPGHMSFSNPFLDGISFGERMPIEEAWRLPLFVSVLAASIPYLRIRYTCAQRKVRGSYDLLDVIKIASKFTHLSVDSILSRTADFLTEDNVLKTPLRLLGAGFANYSNEYELKEEAMRFSGAIGTTFAIEFVSDLLYCEKEGTRHLKSSLMMLNRSMEQQRETILTVKAGSRDAISLGIYGNLVVLVSSVGTFMYMLKPDVYFKLQFQTSVGLAFLMVIVAGLFVSFLISTILARPKLDYH
;
A
#
# COMPACT_ATOMS: atom_id res chain seq x y z
N MET A 1 -18.70 30.29 -9.26
CA MET A 1 -17.41 31.03 -9.40
C MET A 1 -16.52 30.81 -8.18
N GLU A 2 -16.99 31.04 -6.95
CA GLU A 2 -16.19 30.92 -5.71
C GLU A 2 -15.57 29.53 -5.45
N LEU A 3 -16.31 28.45 -5.72
CA LEU A 3 -15.80 27.08 -5.57
C LEU A 3 -14.64 26.77 -6.53
N VAL A 4 -14.65 27.36 -7.73
CA VAL A 4 -13.55 27.20 -8.71
C VAL A 4 -12.30 27.93 -8.20
N PHE A 5 -12.45 29.14 -7.68
CA PHE A 5 -11.36 29.87 -7.04
C PHE A 5 -10.79 29.13 -5.82
N TYR A 6 -11.65 28.49 -5.02
CA TYR A 6 -11.22 27.64 -3.90
C TYR A 6 -10.35 26.46 -4.36
N ILE A 7 -10.81 25.72 -5.38
CA ILE A 7 -10.05 24.58 -5.94
C ILE A 7 -8.70 25.04 -6.49
N ILE A 8 -8.68 26.15 -7.24
CA ILE A 8 -7.45 26.72 -7.81
C ILE A 8 -6.50 27.12 -6.69
N ARG A 9 -6.99 27.81 -5.66
CA ARG A 9 -6.17 28.25 -4.53
C ARG A 9 -5.60 27.07 -3.75
N PHE A 10 -6.41 26.04 -3.48
CA PHE A 10 -5.92 24.82 -2.84
C PHE A 10 -4.85 24.11 -3.68
N ALA A 11 -5.05 24.03 -5.01
CA ALA A 11 -4.06 23.46 -5.93
C ALA A 11 -2.73 24.24 -5.92
N LEU A 12 -2.78 25.57 -5.85
CA LEU A 12 -1.59 26.42 -5.73
C LEU A 12 -0.85 26.19 -4.41
N HIS A 13 -1.56 26.10 -3.28
CA HIS A 13 -0.96 25.76 -1.99
C HIS A 13 -0.25 24.40 -2.02
N LEU A 14 -0.92 23.38 -2.58
CA LEU A 14 -0.32 22.06 -2.77
C LEU A 14 0.92 22.12 -3.68
N LEU A 15 0.88 22.92 -4.75
CA LEU A 15 2.02 23.09 -5.66
C LEU A 15 3.22 23.70 -4.94
N VAL A 16 3.01 24.75 -4.13
CA VAL A 16 4.07 25.38 -3.34
C VAL A 16 4.67 24.40 -2.34
N VAL A 17 3.83 23.70 -1.58
CA VAL A 17 4.28 22.71 -0.58
C VAL A 17 5.02 21.56 -1.26
N PHE A 18 4.55 21.10 -2.42
CA PHE A 18 5.24 20.07 -3.20
C PHE A 18 6.57 20.56 -3.77
N GLY A 19 6.66 21.82 -4.21
CA GLY A 19 7.91 22.44 -4.62
C GLY A 19 8.95 22.46 -3.51
N LEU A 20 8.55 22.88 -2.30
CA LEU A 20 9.40 22.86 -1.11
C LEU A 20 9.87 21.44 -0.77
N TRP A 21 8.99 20.44 -0.89
CA TRP A 21 9.35 19.04 -0.69
C TRP A 21 10.46 18.57 -1.61
N LEU A 22 10.37 18.90 -2.90
CA LEU A 22 11.38 18.49 -3.87
C LEU A 22 12.76 19.07 -3.56
N MET A 23 12.82 20.27 -2.98
CA MET A 23 14.07 20.88 -2.54
C MET A 23 14.62 20.25 -1.24
N VAL A 24 13.74 19.91 -0.30
CA VAL A 24 14.12 19.34 1.00
C VAL A 24 14.47 17.85 0.92
N LYS A 25 13.76 17.08 0.09
CA LYS A 25 13.93 15.63 -0.09
C LYS A 25 15.40 15.19 -0.27
N PRO A 26 16.22 15.77 -1.17
CA PRO A 26 17.60 15.34 -1.37
C PRO A 26 18.48 15.56 -0.14
N LEU A 27 18.19 16.58 0.69
CA LEU A 27 18.95 16.87 1.92
C LEU A 27 18.67 15.82 3.00
N ILE A 28 17.42 15.39 3.10
CA ILE A 28 16.99 14.39 4.09
C ILE A 28 17.41 12.97 3.66
N GLU A 29 17.53 12.69 2.36
CA GLU A 29 17.79 11.34 1.85
C GLU A 29 19.09 10.71 2.38
N ARG A 30 20.16 11.50 2.53
CA ARG A 30 21.43 11.01 3.12
C ARG A 30 21.25 10.59 4.58
N HIS A 31 20.53 11.39 5.37
CA HIS A 31 20.24 11.12 6.77
C HIS A 31 19.29 9.93 6.94
N LEU A 32 18.31 9.78 6.04
CA LEU A 32 17.38 8.64 6.04
C LEU A 32 18.10 7.32 5.82
N ARG A 33 19.13 7.26 4.98
CA ARG A 33 19.90 6.02 4.78
C ARG A 33 20.60 5.60 6.07
N GLN A 34 21.25 6.54 6.75
CA GLN A 34 21.95 6.28 8.01
C GLN A 34 20.97 5.88 9.13
N LEU A 35 19.84 6.58 9.25
CA LEU A 35 18.81 6.26 10.24
C LEU A 35 18.11 4.92 9.94
N GLY A 36 17.80 4.66 8.67
CA GLY A 36 17.17 3.42 8.22
C GLY A 36 18.01 2.20 8.56
N GLN A 37 19.32 2.24 8.28
CA GLN A 37 20.25 1.17 8.65
C GLN A 37 20.33 0.98 10.17
N LYS A 38 20.42 2.06 10.95
CA LYS A 38 20.45 1.98 12.42
C LYS A 38 19.18 1.37 12.98
N VAL A 39 18.02 1.76 12.47
CA VAL A 39 16.72 1.25 12.94
C VAL A 39 16.55 -0.22 12.57
N ASP A 40 16.95 -0.63 11.37
CA ASP A 40 16.91 -2.03 10.96
C ASP A 40 17.78 -2.92 11.86
N LEU A 41 19.02 -2.51 12.11
CA LEU A 41 19.92 -3.19 13.04
C LEU A 41 19.35 -3.26 14.46
N GLN A 42 18.80 -2.15 14.96
CA GLN A 42 18.18 -2.12 16.29
C GLN A 42 16.94 -3.01 16.37
N MET A 43 16.12 -3.08 15.32
CA MET A 43 14.96 -3.96 15.26
C MET A 43 15.37 -5.42 15.22
N ASN A 44 16.36 -5.78 14.39
CA ASN A 44 16.92 -7.12 14.33
C ASN A 44 17.55 -7.54 15.67
N TYR A 45 18.28 -6.64 16.33
CA TYR A 45 18.83 -6.88 17.65
C TYR A 45 17.75 -7.02 18.74
N ARG A 46 16.77 -6.11 18.77
CA ARG A 46 15.63 -6.19 19.70
C ARG A 46 14.84 -7.46 19.50
N ARG A 47 14.72 -7.95 18.27
CA ARG A 47 14.06 -9.22 17.97
C ARG A 47 14.80 -10.42 18.55
N ARG A 48 16.14 -10.44 18.46
CA ARG A 48 16.98 -11.47 19.10
C ARG A 48 16.79 -11.46 20.62
N LEU A 49 16.65 -10.29 21.24
CA LEU A 49 16.46 -10.14 22.69
C LEU A 49 15.02 -10.38 23.18
N LEU A 50 14.02 -9.86 22.47
CA LEU A 50 12.59 -9.91 22.83
C LEU A 50 11.96 -11.29 22.64
N ARG A 51 12.71 -12.28 22.16
CA ARG A 51 12.35 -13.70 22.14
C ARG A 51 11.77 -14.19 23.50
N LYS A 52 12.09 -13.52 24.62
CA LYS A 52 11.68 -13.91 25.98
C LYS A 52 10.57 -13.05 26.63
N LYS A 53 10.14 -11.91 26.08
CA LYS A 53 9.15 -11.03 26.72
C LYS A 53 8.15 -10.45 25.71
N VAL A 54 7.00 -11.10 25.60
CA VAL A 54 5.90 -10.75 24.70
C VAL A 54 4.83 -9.99 25.48
N SER A 55 4.51 -8.74 25.11
CA SER A 55 3.13 -8.21 25.24
C SER A 55 2.95 -6.78 24.71
N ARG A 56 3.93 -5.87 24.85
CA ARG A 56 3.75 -4.45 24.45
C ARG A 56 4.68 -3.96 23.33
N ALA A 57 5.93 -4.41 23.27
CA ALA A 57 6.84 -4.07 22.18
C ALA A 57 6.37 -4.65 20.82
N ASP A 58 5.56 -5.70 20.86
CA ASP A 58 5.12 -6.47 19.70
C ASP A 58 4.22 -5.68 18.75
N LYS A 59 3.35 -4.80 19.26
CA LYS A 59 2.45 -3.99 18.41
C LYS A 59 3.20 -2.99 17.51
N ARG A 60 4.25 -2.33 18.04
CA ARG A 60 5.04 -1.36 17.26
C ARG A 60 5.91 -2.08 16.23
N VAL A 61 6.44 -3.25 16.59
CA VAL A 61 7.19 -4.12 15.67
C VAL A 61 6.26 -4.67 14.59
N TRP A 62 5.00 -4.99 14.92
CA TRP A 62 4.03 -5.51 13.96
C TRP A 62 3.69 -4.53 12.84
N LEU A 63 3.41 -3.25 13.15
CA LEU A 63 3.13 -2.25 12.11
C LEU A 63 4.32 -2.05 11.16
N TYR A 64 5.52 -1.94 11.72
CA TYR A 64 6.74 -1.84 10.93
C TYR A 64 6.92 -3.08 10.05
N ARG A 65 6.81 -4.28 10.63
CA ARG A 65 6.95 -5.55 9.91
C ARG A 65 5.92 -5.71 8.80
N HIS A 66 4.68 -5.27 9.05
CA HIS A 66 3.63 -5.29 8.05
C HIS A 66 3.98 -4.40 6.86
N LEU A 67 4.41 -3.15 7.11
CA LEU A 67 4.86 -2.25 6.05
C LEU A 67 6.10 -2.77 5.33
N ASP A 68 7.05 -3.35 6.06
CA ASP A 68 8.28 -3.92 5.54
C ASP A 68 8.02 -5.11 4.62
N ASN A 69 7.11 -6.00 5.01
CA ASN A 69 6.65 -7.13 4.18
C ASN A 69 5.90 -6.65 2.93
N LEU A 70 5.06 -5.62 3.04
CA LEU A 70 4.38 -5.04 1.89
C LEU A 70 5.39 -4.42 0.91
N LEU A 71 6.36 -3.66 1.43
CA LEU A 71 7.36 -2.96 0.63
C LEU A 71 8.38 -3.90 -0.01
N TYR A 72 8.75 -4.99 0.68
CA TYR A 72 9.60 -6.06 0.17
C TYR A 72 9.17 -6.52 -1.23
N PHE A 73 7.86 -6.69 -1.41
CA PHE A 73 7.31 -7.16 -2.66
C PHE A 73 6.81 -6.04 -3.57
N ALA A 74 6.27 -4.95 -2.99
CA ALA A 74 5.70 -3.84 -3.75
C ALA A 74 6.74 -2.92 -4.41
N HIS A 75 7.95 -2.80 -3.86
CA HIS A 75 8.95 -1.85 -4.33
C HIS A 75 10.04 -2.53 -5.17
N ARG A 76 10.38 -2.00 -6.36
CA ARG A 76 11.45 -2.60 -7.22
C ARG A 76 12.85 -2.41 -6.61
N ARG A 77 13.07 -1.32 -5.89
CA ARG A 77 14.35 -0.98 -5.27
C ARG A 77 14.24 -1.08 -3.75
N TYR A 78 13.71 -2.21 -3.29
CA TYR A 78 13.53 -2.43 -1.87
C TYR A 78 14.90 -2.51 -1.19
N GLU A 79 15.10 -1.59 -0.25
CA GLU A 79 16.22 -1.56 0.68
C GLU A 79 15.66 -1.78 2.10
N PRO A 80 16.15 -2.80 2.86
CA PRO A 80 15.73 -3.05 4.24
C PRO A 80 15.88 -1.81 5.11
N GLY A 81 14.86 -1.51 5.91
CA GLY A 81 14.79 -0.33 6.79
C GLY A 81 14.61 1.02 6.11
N ILE A 82 15.31 1.28 5.01
CA ILE A 82 15.26 2.55 4.29
C ILE A 82 13.91 2.71 3.58
N SER A 83 13.38 1.64 2.98
CA SER A 83 12.11 1.68 2.25
C SER A 83 10.93 2.05 3.15
N VAL A 84 10.88 1.47 4.36
CA VAL A 84 9.83 1.77 5.35
C VAL A 84 9.93 3.23 5.78
N MET A 85 11.13 3.71 6.08
CA MET A 85 11.34 5.11 6.49
C MET A 85 10.97 6.10 5.40
N ARG A 86 11.37 5.84 4.14
CA ARG A 86 10.96 6.66 2.98
C ARG A 86 9.43 6.70 2.86
N PHE A 87 8.77 5.55 3.00
CA PHE A 87 7.32 5.47 2.93
C PHE A 87 6.62 6.23 4.07
N SER A 88 7.06 6.03 5.31
CA SER A 88 6.49 6.72 6.48
C SER A 88 6.69 8.23 6.38
N LEU A 89 7.88 8.69 5.98
CA LEU A 89 8.16 10.11 5.79
C LEU A 89 7.28 10.72 4.70
N GLN A 90 7.16 10.05 3.55
CA GLN A 90 6.29 10.52 2.46
C GLN A 90 4.83 10.61 2.89
N THR A 91 4.37 9.66 3.71
CA THR A 91 2.98 9.62 4.20
C THR A 91 2.72 10.74 5.21
N VAL A 92 3.63 10.96 6.17
CA VAL A 92 3.55 12.07 7.14
C VAL A 92 3.65 13.42 6.44
N PHE A 93 4.52 13.53 5.44
CA PHE A 93 4.64 14.74 4.64
C PHE A 93 3.33 15.04 3.88
N LEU A 94 2.74 14.05 3.21
CA LEU A 94 1.47 14.21 2.51
C LEU A 94 0.35 14.63 3.47
N PHE A 95 0.29 14.01 4.65
CA PHE A 95 -0.65 14.38 5.70
C PHE A 95 -0.50 15.85 6.08
N ALA A 96 0.72 16.28 6.42
CA ALA A 96 1.00 17.65 6.84
C ALA A 96 0.73 18.66 5.71
N ALA A 97 1.13 18.33 4.47
CA ALA A 97 0.92 19.16 3.30
C ALA A 97 -0.58 19.42 3.04
N VAL A 98 -1.39 18.37 3.08
CA VAL A 98 -2.84 18.48 2.88
C VAL A 98 -3.47 19.22 4.05
N PHE A 99 -3.11 18.89 5.29
CA PHE A 99 -3.63 19.54 6.48
C PHE A 99 -3.38 21.06 6.46
N VAL A 100 -2.12 21.48 6.25
CA VAL A 100 -1.73 22.89 6.21
C VAL A 100 -2.40 23.60 5.04
N SER A 101 -2.43 22.98 3.84
CA SER A 101 -3.07 23.60 2.67
C SER A 101 -4.57 23.78 2.87
N THR A 102 -5.28 22.78 3.41
CA THR A 102 -6.71 22.89 3.69
C THR A 102 -6.97 23.91 4.80
N MET A 103 -6.15 23.96 5.84
CA MET A 103 -6.30 24.93 6.93
C MET A 103 -6.08 26.37 6.45
N LEU A 104 -5.03 26.63 5.69
CA LEU A 104 -4.77 27.96 5.09
C LEU A 104 -5.92 28.39 4.18
N THR A 105 -6.41 27.48 3.34
CA THR A 105 -7.51 27.79 2.43
C THR A 105 -8.80 28.13 3.19
N LEU A 106 -9.07 27.47 4.32
CA LEU A 106 -10.22 27.80 5.19
C LEU A 106 -10.06 29.12 5.93
N MET A 107 -8.86 29.46 6.41
CA MET A 107 -8.62 30.70 7.16
C MET A 107 -8.70 31.95 6.28
N GLU A 108 -8.43 31.83 4.99
CA GLU A 108 -8.46 32.94 4.03
C GLU A 108 -9.85 33.19 3.40
N LEU A 109 -10.88 32.42 3.78
CA LEU A 109 -12.24 32.63 3.30
C LEU A 109 -12.85 33.87 3.99
N PRO A 110 -13.32 34.88 3.23
CA PRO A 110 -13.98 36.03 3.80
C PRO A 110 -15.32 35.61 4.42
N GLY A 111 -15.44 35.76 5.75
CA GLY A 111 -16.63 35.41 6.53
C GLY A 111 -17.83 36.34 6.34
N HIS A 112 -18.14 36.75 5.11
CA HIS A 112 -19.30 37.62 4.81
C HIS A 112 -20.21 36.90 3.82
N MET A 113 -21.02 35.98 4.32
CA MET A 113 -22.17 35.44 3.60
C MET A 113 -23.43 35.76 4.39
N SER A 114 -23.83 37.03 4.41
CA SER A 114 -25.16 37.43 4.86
C SER A 114 -26.13 37.26 3.70
N PHE A 115 -27.10 36.35 3.80
CA PHE A 115 -28.21 36.28 2.86
C PHE A 115 -29.53 35.97 3.57
N SER A 116 -30.53 36.78 3.28
CA SER A 116 -31.92 36.61 3.71
C SER A 116 -32.58 35.52 2.86
N ASN A 117 -32.97 34.42 3.50
CA ASN A 117 -33.79 33.37 2.88
C ASN A 117 -35.27 33.64 3.22
N PRO A 118 -36.18 33.76 2.23
CA PRO A 118 -37.61 34.01 2.51
C PRO A 118 -38.37 32.80 3.08
N PHE A 119 -37.75 31.61 3.16
CA PHE A 119 -38.34 30.41 3.77
C PHE A 119 -37.73 30.03 5.13
N LEU A 120 -36.70 30.75 5.56
CA LEU A 120 -36.06 30.60 6.86
C LEU A 120 -35.78 32.00 7.38
N ASP A 121 -36.70 32.53 8.18
CA ASP A 121 -36.56 33.83 8.83
C ASP A 121 -35.14 34.01 9.39
N GLY A 122 -34.41 34.95 8.78
CA GLY A 122 -33.37 35.76 9.41
C GLY A 122 -32.30 35.07 10.24
N ILE A 123 -31.77 33.90 9.89
CA ILE A 123 -30.53 33.43 10.54
C ILE A 123 -29.34 34.19 9.94
N SER A 124 -29.01 35.32 10.56
CA SER A 124 -27.79 36.07 10.29
C SER A 124 -26.60 35.31 10.88
N PHE A 125 -25.91 34.54 10.04
CA PHE A 125 -24.62 33.93 10.40
C PHE A 125 -23.51 35.00 10.35
N GLY A 126 -23.59 35.97 11.27
CA GLY A 126 -22.61 37.05 11.45
C GLY A 126 -21.43 36.68 12.35
N GLU A 127 -21.45 35.51 12.98
CA GLU A 127 -20.35 35.08 13.82
C GLU A 127 -19.38 34.22 13.02
N ARG A 128 -18.10 34.63 13.01
CA ARG A 128 -16.96 33.77 12.67
C ARG A 128 -17.28 32.37 13.19
N MET A 129 -17.27 31.34 12.32
CA MET A 129 -17.32 29.96 12.81
C MET A 129 -16.36 29.85 14.00
N PRO A 130 -16.81 29.38 15.18
CA PRO A 130 -15.95 29.30 16.33
C PRO A 130 -14.72 28.48 15.92
N ILE A 131 -13.53 29.08 16.10
CA ILE A 131 -12.22 28.53 15.71
C ILE A 131 -12.05 27.09 16.25
N GLU A 132 -12.80 26.75 17.30
CA GLU A 132 -12.88 25.44 17.94
C GLU A 132 -13.31 24.28 17.02
N GLU A 133 -14.00 24.50 15.91
CA GLU A 133 -14.42 23.41 14.99
C GLU A 133 -13.75 23.42 13.61
N ALA A 134 -13.03 24.49 13.25
CA ALA A 134 -12.45 24.68 11.91
C ALA A 134 -11.37 23.64 11.54
N TRP A 135 -10.73 23.00 12.51
CA TRP A 135 -9.67 22.01 12.30
C TRP A 135 -10.19 20.60 11.94
N ARG A 136 -11.48 20.31 12.16
CA ARG A 136 -12.04 18.97 11.95
C ARG A 136 -12.02 18.54 10.48
N LEU A 137 -12.39 19.44 9.57
CA LEU A 137 -12.39 19.16 8.13
C LEU A 137 -10.97 19.01 7.54
N PRO A 138 -10.01 19.91 7.82
CA PRO A 138 -8.61 19.71 7.44
C PRO A 138 -8.04 18.39 7.93
N LEU A 139 -8.35 18.01 9.18
CA LEU A 139 -7.91 16.74 9.75
C LEU A 139 -8.55 15.54 9.05
N PHE A 140 -9.84 15.59 8.76
CA PHE A 140 -10.53 14.53 8.02
C PHE A 140 -9.92 14.32 6.63
N VAL A 141 -9.74 15.40 5.87
CA VAL A 141 -9.19 15.36 4.51
C VAL A 141 -7.73 14.90 4.52
N SER A 142 -6.93 15.33 5.50
CA SER A 142 -5.53 14.90 5.62
C SER A 142 -5.40 13.43 6.00
N VAL A 143 -6.27 12.89 6.87
CA VAL A 143 -6.32 11.45 7.19
C VAL A 143 -6.66 10.64 5.93
N LEU A 144 -7.67 11.06 5.16
CA LEU A 144 -8.00 10.42 3.90
C LEU A 144 -6.82 10.46 2.92
N ALA A 145 -6.17 11.62 2.75
CA ALA A 145 -5.00 11.73 1.87
C ALA A 145 -3.83 10.84 2.32
N ALA A 146 -3.53 10.79 3.62
CA ALA A 146 -2.47 9.98 4.20
C ALA A 146 -2.72 8.47 4.07
N SER A 147 -3.96 8.05 3.90
CA SER A 147 -4.31 6.64 3.66
C SER A 147 -4.01 6.18 2.22
N ILE A 148 -3.99 7.10 1.25
CA ILE A 148 -3.81 6.80 -0.18
C ILE A 148 -2.48 6.09 -0.48
N PRO A 149 -1.31 6.54 0.04
CA PRO A 149 -0.04 5.84 -0.17
C PRO A 149 -0.09 4.37 0.29
N TYR A 150 -0.72 4.09 1.43
CA TYR A 150 -0.85 2.73 1.96
C TYR A 150 -1.74 1.86 1.04
N LEU A 151 -2.88 2.40 0.61
CA LEU A 151 -3.77 1.72 -0.33
C LEU A 151 -3.08 1.43 -1.67
N ARG A 152 -2.30 2.38 -2.19
CA ARG A 152 -1.51 2.21 -3.40
C ARG A 152 -0.49 1.07 -3.26
N ILE A 153 0.21 1.00 -2.13
CA ILE A 153 1.15 -0.09 -1.85
C ILE A 153 0.41 -1.43 -1.77
N ARG A 154 -0.71 -1.49 -1.04
CA ARG A 154 -1.54 -2.70 -0.94
C ARG A 154 -1.99 -3.19 -2.30
N TYR A 155 -2.48 -2.29 -3.14
CA TYR A 155 -2.91 -2.59 -4.49
C TYR A 155 -1.75 -3.08 -5.37
N THR A 156 -0.61 -2.38 -5.32
CA THR A 156 0.60 -2.78 -6.06
C THR A 156 1.10 -4.15 -5.61
N CYS A 157 1.10 -4.41 -4.30
CA CYS A 157 1.45 -5.70 -3.72
C CYS A 157 0.51 -6.82 -4.19
N ALA A 158 -0.80 -6.57 -4.25
CA ALA A 158 -1.77 -7.55 -4.74
C ALA A 158 -1.57 -7.85 -6.24
N GLN A 159 -1.39 -6.82 -7.07
CA GLN A 159 -1.09 -7.00 -8.50
C GLN A 159 0.21 -7.76 -8.71
N ARG A 160 1.25 -7.40 -7.95
CA ARG A 160 2.52 -8.08 -7.99
C ARG A 160 2.42 -9.51 -7.50
N LYS A 161 1.62 -9.80 -6.47
CA LYS A 161 1.43 -11.16 -5.94
C LYS A 161 0.95 -12.09 -7.05
N VAL A 162 -0.07 -11.62 -7.78
CA VAL A 162 -0.58 -12.33 -8.95
C VAL A 162 0.50 -12.53 -10.02
N ARG A 163 1.27 -11.49 -10.37
CA ARG A 163 2.37 -11.62 -11.35
C ARG A 163 3.46 -12.56 -10.86
N GLY A 164 3.85 -12.45 -9.60
CA GLY A 164 4.86 -13.26 -8.93
C GLY A 164 4.54 -14.75 -8.97
N SER A 165 3.27 -15.14 -8.82
CA SER A 165 2.85 -16.53 -8.96
C SER A 165 3.15 -17.11 -10.35
N TYR A 166 3.04 -16.30 -11.41
CA TYR A 166 3.39 -16.72 -12.78
C TYR A 166 4.90 -16.67 -13.02
N ASP A 167 5.52 -15.58 -12.58
CA ASP A 167 6.97 -15.37 -12.69
C ASP A 167 7.73 -16.49 -11.95
N LEU A 168 7.16 -17.09 -10.91
CA LEU A 168 7.72 -18.22 -10.17
C LEU A 168 7.95 -19.44 -11.07
N LEU A 169 7.12 -19.67 -12.09
CA LEU A 169 7.32 -20.75 -13.04
C LEU A 169 8.64 -20.57 -13.80
N ASP A 170 8.92 -19.35 -14.26
CA ASP A 170 10.16 -19.03 -14.97
C ASP A 170 11.37 -19.16 -14.03
N VAL A 171 11.21 -18.76 -12.77
CA VAL A 171 12.23 -18.96 -11.72
C VAL A 171 12.56 -20.44 -11.56
N ILE A 172 11.56 -21.31 -11.40
CA ILE A 172 11.78 -22.75 -11.19
C ILE A 172 12.41 -23.38 -12.44
N LYS A 173 11.95 -23.01 -13.64
CA LYS A 173 12.53 -23.47 -14.90
C LYS A 173 14.01 -23.13 -15.02
N ILE A 174 14.38 -21.90 -14.69
CA ILE A 174 15.78 -21.45 -14.75
C ILE A 174 16.60 -22.10 -13.62
N ALA A 175 16.09 -22.11 -12.39
CA ALA A 175 16.75 -22.72 -11.23
C ALA A 175 17.06 -24.20 -11.44
N SER A 176 16.15 -24.95 -12.08
CA SER A 176 16.33 -26.38 -12.39
C SER A 176 17.60 -26.67 -13.22
N LYS A 177 18.04 -25.71 -14.06
CA LYS A 177 19.25 -25.82 -14.89
C LYS A 177 20.54 -25.65 -14.10
N PHE A 178 20.50 -24.93 -12.98
CA PHE A 178 21.67 -24.58 -12.17
C PHE A 178 21.82 -25.45 -10.91
N THR A 179 21.03 -26.51 -10.77
CA THR A 179 20.97 -27.42 -9.62
C THR A 179 22.30 -28.08 -9.21
N HIS A 180 23.33 -28.00 -10.04
CA HIS A 180 24.68 -28.46 -9.74
C HIS A 180 25.48 -27.50 -8.85
N LEU A 181 25.00 -26.25 -8.69
CA LEU A 181 25.64 -25.22 -7.88
C LEU A 181 25.07 -25.20 -6.45
N SER A 182 25.70 -24.44 -5.56
CA SER A 182 25.18 -24.16 -4.21
C SER A 182 23.90 -23.32 -4.25
N VAL A 183 23.09 -23.33 -3.18
CA VAL A 183 21.77 -22.68 -3.20
C VAL A 183 21.86 -21.17 -3.41
N ASP A 184 22.82 -20.49 -2.79
CA ASP A 184 23.10 -19.07 -2.98
C ASP A 184 23.46 -18.73 -4.44
N SER A 185 24.26 -19.58 -5.07
CA SER A 185 24.69 -19.40 -6.46
C SER A 185 23.58 -19.76 -7.46
N ILE A 186 22.72 -20.75 -7.15
CA ILE A 186 21.49 -21.02 -7.92
C ILE A 186 20.61 -19.78 -7.93
N LEU A 187 20.34 -19.19 -6.76
CA LEU A 187 19.43 -18.06 -6.62
C LEU A 187 19.96 -16.80 -7.30
N SER A 188 21.26 -16.49 -7.15
CA SER A 188 21.89 -15.35 -7.81
C SER A 188 21.93 -15.50 -9.33
N ARG A 189 22.36 -16.65 -9.84
CA ARG A 189 22.34 -16.94 -11.29
C ARG A 189 20.92 -16.88 -11.85
N THR A 190 19.97 -17.50 -11.15
CA THR A 190 18.56 -17.44 -11.56
C THR A 190 18.08 -16.00 -11.64
N ALA A 191 18.36 -15.17 -10.64
CA ALA A 191 17.99 -13.75 -10.66
C ALA A 191 18.63 -12.96 -11.82
N ASP A 192 19.84 -13.31 -12.24
CA ASP A 192 20.52 -12.64 -13.36
C ASP A 192 19.96 -13.04 -14.73
N PHE A 193 19.45 -14.26 -14.88
CA PHE A 193 18.79 -14.72 -16.10
C PHE A 193 17.32 -14.29 -16.23
N LEU A 194 16.72 -13.74 -15.17
CA LEU A 194 15.36 -13.20 -15.24
C LEU A 194 15.34 -11.83 -15.93
N THR A 195 14.27 -11.61 -16.70
CA THR A 195 13.98 -10.32 -17.33
C THR A 195 13.83 -9.21 -16.29
N GLU A 196 14.17 -7.97 -16.65
CA GLU A 196 14.08 -6.82 -15.74
C GLU A 196 12.65 -6.52 -15.25
N ASP A 197 11.64 -6.99 -15.98
CA ASP A 197 10.25 -6.82 -15.59
C ASP A 197 9.73 -7.87 -14.61
N ASN A 198 10.48 -8.95 -14.40
CA ASN A 198 10.11 -10.01 -13.48
C ASN A 198 10.11 -9.50 -12.04
N VAL A 199 8.98 -9.72 -11.35
CA VAL A 199 8.75 -9.18 -10.01
C VAL A 199 9.62 -9.88 -8.95
N LEU A 200 10.03 -11.12 -9.21
CA LEU A 200 10.77 -11.96 -8.27
C LEU A 200 12.29 -11.73 -8.29
N LYS A 201 12.81 -10.97 -9.25
CA LYS A 201 14.25 -10.71 -9.38
C LYS A 201 14.89 -10.16 -8.10
N THR A 202 14.25 -9.16 -7.48
CA THR A 202 14.75 -8.57 -6.22
C THR A 202 14.56 -9.50 -5.02
N PRO A 203 13.36 -10.07 -4.78
CA PRO A 203 13.17 -11.09 -3.74
C PRO A 203 14.15 -12.25 -3.82
N LEU A 204 14.47 -12.75 -5.02
CA LEU A 204 15.43 -13.84 -5.20
C LEU A 204 16.86 -13.46 -4.85
N ARG A 205 17.28 -12.23 -5.19
CA ARG A 205 18.61 -11.72 -4.79
C ARG A 205 18.72 -11.60 -3.27
N LEU A 206 17.65 -11.15 -2.61
CA LEU A 206 17.59 -11.04 -1.15
C LEU A 206 17.59 -12.44 -0.50
N LEU A 207 16.84 -13.38 -1.05
CA LEU A 207 16.86 -14.77 -0.59
C LEU A 207 18.24 -15.39 -0.75
N GLY A 208 18.88 -15.22 -1.92
CA GLY A 208 20.24 -15.70 -2.17
C GLY A 208 21.28 -15.10 -1.23
N ALA A 209 21.18 -13.79 -0.95
CA ALA A 209 22.01 -13.13 0.06
C ALA A 209 21.76 -13.67 1.48
N GLY A 210 20.51 -14.08 1.78
CA GLY A 210 20.13 -14.77 3.01
C GLY A 210 20.78 -16.16 3.12
N PHE A 211 20.78 -16.96 2.04
CA PHE A 211 21.50 -18.25 1.99
C PHE A 211 23.01 -18.09 2.10
N ALA A 212 23.60 -17.00 1.59
CA ALA A 212 25.05 -16.78 1.67
C ALA A 212 25.55 -16.28 3.04
N ASN A 213 24.72 -15.55 3.81
CA ASN A 213 25.17 -14.79 4.98
C ASN A 213 24.41 -15.10 6.28
N TYR A 214 23.63 -16.18 6.34
CA TYR A 214 22.90 -16.50 7.57
C TYR A 214 23.86 -16.90 8.69
N SER A 215 23.65 -16.35 9.89
CA SER A 215 24.41 -16.75 11.09
C SER A 215 23.73 -17.89 11.86
N ASN A 216 22.41 -18.05 11.66
CA ASN A 216 21.60 -19.08 12.32
C ASN A 216 20.55 -19.63 11.36
N GLU A 217 20.21 -20.92 11.50
CA GLU A 217 19.16 -21.57 10.69
C GLU A 217 17.80 -20.86 10.82
N TYR A 218 17.52 -20.25 11.97
CA TYR A 218 16.31 -19.47 12.17
C TYR A 218 16.22 -18.26 11.25
N GLU A 219 17.33 -17.55 11.02
CA GLU A 219 17.36 -16.36 10.14
C GLU A 219 17.11 -16.76 8.70
N LEU A 220 17.73 -17.86 8.28
CA LEU A 220 17.50 -18.46 6.97
C LEU A 220 16.03 -18.86 6.79
N LYS A 221 15.46 -19.59 7.75
CA LYS A 221 14.05 -20.01 7.73
C LYS A 221 13.12 -18.81 7.70
N GLU A 222 13.47 -17.71 8.37
CA GLU A 222 12.65 -16.53 8.37
C GLU A 222 12.62 -15.82 7.02
N GLU A 223 13.77 -15.62 6.38
CA GLU A 223 13.85 -15.00 5.05
C GLU A 223 13.20 -15.90 3.98
N ALA A 224 13.39 -17.21 4.10
CA ALA A 224 12.69 -18.24 3.34
C ALA A 224 11.15 -18.11 3.47
N MET A 225 10.64 -18.02 4.69
CA MET A 225 9.21 -17.82 4.95
C MET A 225 8.70 -16.45 4.50
N ARG A 226 9.57 -15.42 4.51
CA ARG A 226 9.25 -14.09 3.98
C ARG A 226 9.07 -14.13 2.46
N PHE A 227 9.97 -14.81 1.75
CA PHE A 227 9.88 -15.02 0.31
C PHE A 227 8.61 -15.79 -0.06
N SER A 228 8.39 -16.96 0.54
CA SER A 228 7.20 -17.77 0.25
C SER A 228 5.91 -17.08 0.65
N GLY A 229 5.89 -16.34 1.77
CA GLY A 229 4.76 -15.54 2.22
C GLY A 229 4.44 -14.34 1.32
N ALA A 230 5.45 -13.73 0.69
CA ALA A 230 5.26 -12.61 -0.23
C ALA A 230 4.56 -13.05 -1.53
N ILE A 231 4.95 -14.22 -2.07
CA ILE A 231 4.27 -14.83 -3.22
C ILE A 231 2.94 -15.45 -2.80
N GLY A 232 2.91 -16.05 -1.61
CA GLY A 232 1.75 -16.61 -0.92
C GLY A 232 1.01 -17.66 -1.74
N THR A 233 1.75 -18.57 -2.37
CA THR A 233 1.28 -19.77 -3.08
C THR A 233 1.88 -21.02 -2.42
N THR A 234 1.22 -22.17 -2.56
CA THR A 234 1.75 -23.46 -2.08
C THR A 234 3.04 -23.83 -2.81
N PHE A 235 3.11 -23.54 -4.11
CA PHE A 235 4.31 -23.72 -4.93
C PHE A 235 5.51 -22.94 -4.42
N ALA A 236 5.32 -21.73 -3.90
CA ALA A 236 6.42 -20.96 -3.32
C ALA A 236 6.91 -21.57 -1.99
N ILE A 237 6.01 -22.19 -1.22
CA ILE A 237 6.35 -22.91 0.01
C ILE A 237 7.14 -24.18 -0.32
N GLU A 238 6.70 -24.94 -1.32
CA GLU A 238 7.37 -26.15 -1.78
C GLU A 238 8.77 -25.83 -2.34
N PHE A 239 8.87 -24.83 -3.22
CA PHE A 239 10.14 -24.35 -3.76
C PHE A 239 11.13 -23.98 -2.64
N VAL A 240 10.69 -23.19 -1.66
CA VAL A 240 11.55 -22.79 -0.54
C VAL A 240 11.93 -23.99 0.34
N SER A 241 11.02 -24.94 0.53
CA SER A 241 11.29 -26.15 1.30
C SER A 241 12.34 -27.02 0.63
N ASP A 242 12.28 -27.15 -0.70
CA ASP A 242 13.30 -27.84 -1.51
C ASP A 242 14.68 -27.19 -1.37
N LEU A 243 14.74 -25.85 -1.37
CA LEU A 243 16.00 -25.12 -1.19
C LEU A 243 16.57 -25.30 0.22
N LEU A 244 15.73 -25.23 1.26
CA LEU A 244 16.16 -25.45 2.64
C LEU A 244 16.62 -26.90 2.86
N TYR A 245 15.97 -27.86 2.22
CA TYR A 245 16.36 -29.27 2.26
C TYR A 245 17.70 -29.48 1.54
N CYS A 246 17.87 -28.86 0.37
CA CYS A 246 19.12 -28.87 -0.39
C CYS A 246 20.30 -28.31 0.41
N GLU A 247 20.08 -27.25 1.19
CA GLU A 247 21.11 -26.67 2.06
C GLU A 247 21.56 -27.63 3.18
N LYS A 248 20.64 -28.48 3.68
CA LYS A 248 20.93 -29.43 4.76
C LYS A 248 21.52 -30.75 4.28
N GLU A 249 20.97 -31.30 3.19
CA GLU A 249 21.23 -32.68 2.75
C GLU A 249 21.97 -32.75 1.39
N GLY A 250 22.20 -31.60 0.76
CA GLY A 250 22.92 -31.46 -0.52
C GLY A 250 22.03 -31.49 -1.76
N THR A 251 22.64 -31.29 -2.92
CA THR A 251 21.96 -31.01 -4.20
C THR A 251 21.34 -32.23 -4.90
N ARG A 252 21.53 -33.45 -4.39
CA ARG A 252 21.18 -34.70 -5.09
C ARG A 252 19.71 -34.81 -5.51
N HIS A 253 18.80 -34.34 -4.68
CA HIS A 253 17.35 -34.44 -4.92
C HIS A 253 16.72 -33.18 -5.51
N LEU A 254 17.43 -32.05 -5.48
CA LEU A 254 16.90 -30.74 -5.87
C LEU A 254 16.42 -30.72 -7.33
N LYS A 255 17.20 -31.31 -8.25
CA LYS A 255 16.82 -31.35 -9.67
C LYS A 255 15.51 -32.10 -9.92
N SER A 256 15.33 -33.24 -9.26
CA SER A 256 14.12 -34.06 -9.38
C SER A 256 12.91 -33.31 -8.82
N SER A 257 13.06 -32.70 -7.64
CA SER A 257 11.98 -31.94 -7.00
C SER A 257 11.55 -30.74 -7.84
N LEU A 258 12.50 -29.93 -8.31
CA LEU A 258 12.19 -28.76 -9.17
C LEU A 258 11.56 -29.15 -10.51
N MET A 259 11.93 -30.31 -11.09
CA MET A 259 11.29 -30.81 -12.31
C MET A 259 9.85 -31.24 -12.08
N MET A 260 9.56 -31.89 -10.95
CA MET A 260 8.19 -32.26 -10.56
C MET A 260 7.35 -31.01 -10.27
N LEU A 261 7.92 -30.05 -9.55
CA LEU A 261 7.29 -28.77 -9.26
C LEU A 261 6.96 -27.99 -10.54
N ASN A 262 7.90 -27.93 -11.49
CA ASN A 262 7.67 -27.31 -12.80
C ASN A 262 6.49 -27.93 -13.54
N ARG A 263 6.41 -29.27 -13.61
CA ARG A 263 5.30 -29.98 -14.27
C ARG A 263 3.96 -29.69 -13.59
N SER A 264 3.93 -29.71 -12.25
CA SER A 264 2.72 -29.42 -11.46
C SER A 264 2.22 -28.00 -11.73
N MET A 265 3.13 -27.01 -11.73
CA MET A 265 2.78 -25.63 -12.03
C MET A 265 2.32 -25.41 -13.48
N GLU A 266 2.95 -26.08 -14.46
CA GLU A 266 2.51 -26.00 -15.86
C GLU A 266 1.10 -26.56 -16.03
N GLN A 267 0.80 -27.69 -15.40
CA GLN A 267 -0.52 -28.32 -15.45
C GLN A 267 -1.61 -27.44 -14.81
N GLN A 268 -1.30 -26.75 -13.71
CA GLN A 268 -2.25 -25.88 -13.03
C GLN A 268 -2.37 -24.48 -13.66
N ARG A 269 -1.42 -24.06 -14.50
CA ARG A 269 -1.40 -22.73 -15.13
C ARG A 269 -2.66 -22.44 -15.93
N GLU A 270 -3.16 -23.42 -16.68
CA GLU A 270 -4.36 -23.25 -17.51
C GLU A 270 -5.62 -23.03 -16.65
N THR A 271 -5.76 -23.82 -15.57
CA THR A 271 -6.84 -23.67 -14.59
C THR A 271 -6.78 -22.32 -13.88
N ILE A 272 -5.57 -21.82 -13.60
CA ILE A 272 -5.36 -20.52 -12.95
C ILE A 272 -5.73 -19.35 -13.89
N LEU A 273 -5.49 -19.47 -15.19
CA LEU A 273 -5.84 -18.43 -16.17
C LEU A 273 -7.37 -18.27 -16.32
N THR A 274 -8.12 -19.38 -16.28
CA THR A 274 -9.59 -19.34 -16.40
C THR A 274 -10.26 -18.75 -15.15
N VAL A 275 -9.79 -19.11 -13.94
CA VAL A 275 -10.31 -18.56 -12.67
C VAL A 275 -10.03 -17.05 -12.54
N LYS A 276 -8.90 -16.57 -13.07
CA LYS A 276 -8.53 -15.15 -13.05
C LYS A 276 -9.46 -14.26 -13.87
N ALA A 277 -9.97 -14.75 -15.00
CA ALA A 277 -10.94 -14.01 -15.79
C ALA A 277 -12.21 -13.71 -14.96
N GLY A 278 -12.76 -14.74 -14.29
CA GLY A 278 -13.96 -14.57 -13.46
C GLY A 278 -13.77 -13.71 -12.19
N SER A 279 -12.60 -13.75 -11.55
CA SER A 279 -12.33 -12.94 -10.35
C SER A 279 -12.11 -11.45 -10.65
N ARG A 280 -11.57 -11.11 -11.82
CA ARG A 280 -11.33 -9.72 -12.22
C ARG A 280 -12.66 -8.98 -12.41
N ASP A 281 -13.66 -9.66 -12.95
CA ASP A 281 -14.98 -9.10 -13.21
C ASP A 281 -15.70 -8.68 -11.92
N ALA A 282 -15.61 -9.48 -10.86
CA ALA A 282 -16.21 -9.17 -9.55
C ALA A 282 -15.60 -7.92 -8.89
N ILE A 283 -14.28 -7.72 -9.03
CA ILE A 283 -13.58 -6.56 -8.45
C ILE A 283 -13.95 -5.28 -9.21
N SER A 284 -14.00 -5.35 -10.55
CA SER A 284 -14.50 -4.23 -11.34
C SER A 284 -15.95 -3.90 -11.01
N LEU A 285 -16.81 -4.91 -10.83
CA LEU A 285 -18.23 -4.70 -10.53
C LEU A 285 -18.44 -3.93 -9.21
N GLY A 286 -17.66 -4.24 -8.17
CA GLY A 286 -17.74 -3.53 -6.88
C GLY A 286 -17.29 -2.07 -6.95
N ILE A 287 -16.20 -1.79 -7.69
CA ILE A 287 -15.69 -0.42 -7.85
C ILE A 287 -16.63 0.42 -8.71
N TYR A 288 -17.06 -0.10 -9.87
CA TYR A 288 -17.97 0.61 -10.76
C TYR A 288 -19.36 0.77 -10.14
N GLY A 289 -19.86 -0.24 -9.42
CA GLY A 289 -21.15 -0.17 -8.72
C GLY A 289 -21.19 0.96 -7.69
N ASN A 290 -20.17 1.06 -6.82
CA ASN A 290 -20.11 2.14 -5.82
C ASN A 290 -20.00 3.54 -6.46
N LEU A 291 -19.22 3.68 -7.54
CA LEU A 291 -19.09 4.94 -8.26
C LEU A 291 -20.42 5.39 -8.88
N VAL A 292 -21.13 4.45 -9.52
CA VAL A 292 -22.44 4.71 -10.14
C VAL A 292 -23.47 5.12 -9.08
N VAL A 293 -23.53 4.42 -7.94
CA VAL A 293 -24.44 4.77 -6.83
C VAL A 293 -24.14 6.16 -6.27
N LEU A 294 -22.87 6.55 -6.14
CA LEU A 294 -22.50 7.90 -5.72
C LEU A 294 -22.98 8.96 -6.71
N VAL A 295 -22.63 8.81 -7.99
CA VAL A 295 -22.97 9.81 -9.02
C VAL A 295 -24.49 9.92 -9.16
N SER A 296 -25.20 8.79 -9.10
CA SER A 296 -26.66 8.77 -9.15
C SER A 296 -27.31 9.44 -7.94
N SER A 297 -26.84 9.16 -6.72
CA SER A 297 -27.37 9.78 -5.51
C SER A 297 -27.11 11.30 -5.48
N VAL A 298 -25.87 11.74 -5.73
CA VAL A 298 -25.52 13.17 -5.81
C VAL A 298 -26.32 13.86 -6.92
N GLY A 299 -26.41 13.24 -8.10
CA GLY A 299 -27.19 13.78 -9.22
C GLY A 299 -28.67 13.93 -8.92
N THR A 300 -29.27 12.95 -8.22
CA THR A 300 -30.68 12.98 -7.80
C THR A 300 -30.93 14.10 -6.78
N PHE A 301 -30.04 14.27 -5.79
CA PHE A 301 -30.15 15.36 -4.82
C PHE A 301 -29.95 16.74 -5.46
N MET A 302 -29.01 16.86 -6.40
CA MET A 302 -28.81 18.10 -7.17
C MET A 302 -30.03 18.45 -8.03
N TYR A 303 -30.70 17.43 -8.60
CA TYR A 303 -31.93 17.60 -9.37
C TYR A 303 -33.10 18.06 -8.48
N MET A 304 -33.30 17.43 -7.31
CA MET A 304 -34.40 17.77 -6.41
C MET A 304 -34.25 19.15 -5.75
N LEU A 305 -33.03 19.54 -5.36
CA LEU A 305 -32.82 20.77 -4.58
C LEU A 305 -32.46 21.99 -5.43
N LYS A 306 -32.23 21.83 -6.75
CA LYS A 306 -31.46 22.75 -7.61
C LYS A 306 -29.98 22.81 -7.20
N PRO A 307 -29.03 22.85 -8.16
CA PRO A 307 -27.60 22.81 -7.88
C PRO A 307 -27.12 23.86 -6.87
N ASP A 308 -27.56 25.11 -7.02
CA ASP A 308 -27.09 26.22 -6.19
C ASP A 308 -27.48 26.07 -4.72
N VAL A 309 -28.67 25.53 -4.45
CA VAL A 309 -29.17 25.32 -3.08
C VAL A 309 -28.52 24.08 -2.48
N TYR A 310 -28.32 23.02 -3.27
CA TYR A 310 -27.58 21.83 -2.85
C TYR A 310 -26.14 22.18 -2.43
N PHE A 311 -25.41 22.94 -3.24
CA PHE A 311 -24.05 23.37 -2.91
C PHE A 311 -24.01 24.25 -1.64
N LYS A 312 -24.97 25.16 -1.47
CA LYS A 312 -25.05 25.98 -0.25
C LYS A 312 -25.35 25.13 0.99
N LEU A 313 -26.34 24.25 0.94
CA LEU A 313 -26.67 23.35 2.04
C LEU A 313 -25.50 22.44 2.41
N GLN A 314 -24.80 21.87 1.42
CA GLN A 314 -23.73 20.90 1.63
C GLN A 314 -22.44 21.53 2.20
N PHE A 315 -22.09 22.75 1.79
CA PHE A 315 -20.81 23.36 2.14
C PHE A 315 -20.89 24.49 3.17
N GLN A 316 -22.07 25.06 3.42
CA GLN A 316 -22.23 26.17 4.38
C GLN A 316 -22.81 25.74 5.73
N THR A 317 -23.53 24.62 5.78
CA THR A 317 -24.08 24.10 7.04
C THR A 317 -23.15 23.07 7.67
N SER A 318 -22.99 23.10 8.99
CA SER A 318 -22.24 22.08 9.74
C SER A 318 -22.81 20.68 9.54
N VAL A 319 -24.14 20.58 9.43
CA VAL A 319 -24.87 19.33 9.15
C VAL A 319 -24.57 18.80 7.74
N GLY A 320 -24.59 19.66 6.71
CA GLY A 320 -24.25 19.29 5.33
C GLY A 320 -22.79 18.86 5.19
N LEU A 321 -21.88 19.54 5.87
CA LEU A 321 -20.46 19.17 5.94
C LEU A 321 -20.26 17.82 6.63
N ALA A 322 -20.94 17.59 7.76
CA ALA A 322 -20.92 16.29 8.44
C ALA A 322 -21.48 15.18 7.55
N PHE A 323 -22.59 15.44 6.85
CA PHE A 323 -23.19 14.50 5.92
C PHE A 323 -22.25 14.18 4.74
N LEU A 324 -21.55 15.18 4.19
CA LEU A 324 -20.51 14.97 3.18
C LEU A 324 -19.38 14.09 3.71
N MET A 325 -18.88 14.36 4.91
CA MET A 325 -17.82 13.56 5.54
C MET A 325 -18.28 12.12 5.73
N VAL A 326 -19.52 11.87 6.15
CA VAL A 326 -20.09 10.53 6.29
C VAL A 326 -20.17 9.81 4.94
N ILE A 327 -20.64 10.46 3.87
CA ILE A 327 -20.71 9.87 2.53
C ILE A 327 -19.31 9.50 2.03
N VAL A 328 -18.36 10.45 2.10
CA VAL A 328 -16.98 10.23 1.63
C VAL A 328 -16.30 9.14 2.46
N ALA A 329 -16.50 9.13 3.78
CA ALA A 329 -15.99 8.07 4.66
C ALA A 329 -16.62 6.72 4.32
N GLY A 330 -17.94 6.66 4.08
CA GLY A 330 -18.65 5.43 3.70
C GLY A 330 -18.13 4.85 2.38
N LEU A 331 -17.95 5.69 1.37
CA LEU A 331 -17.32 5.29 0.11
C LEU A 331 -15.89 4.80 0.30
N PHE A 332 -15.11 5.53 1.10
CA PHE A 332 -13.72 5.20 1.37
C PHE A 332 -13.61 3.85 2.11
N VAL A 333 -14.44 3.62 3.12
CA VAL A 333 -14.51 2.35 3.86
C VAL A 333 -14.99 1.23 2.95
N SER A 334 -16.02 1.45 2.13
CA SER A 334 -16.51 0.48 1.15
C SER A 334 -15.40 0.08 0.16
N PHE A 335 -14.66 1.07 -0.36
CA PHE A 335 -13.49 0.84 -1.21
C PHE A 335 -12.40 0.04 -0.50
N LEU A 336 -12.13 0.36 0.77
CA LEU A 336 -11.13 -0.34 1.59
C LEU A 336 -11.53 -1.81 1.81
N ILE A 337 -12.80 -2.06 2.13
CA ILE A 337 -13.36 -3.41 2.29
C ILE A 337 -13.29 -4.17 0.95
N SER A 338 -13.74 -3.58 -0.16
CA SER A 338 -13.64 -4.20 -1.48
C SER A 338 -12.19 -4.54 -1.85
N THR A 339 -11.24 -3.66 -1.52
CA THR A 339 -9.80 -3.91 -1.78
C THR A 339 -9.25 -5.03 -0.91
N ILE A 340 -9.70 -5.16 0.34
CA ILE A 340 -9.31 -6.26 1.24
C ILE A 340 -9.92 -7.59 0.78
N LEU A 341 -11.19 -7.58 0.36
CA LEU A 341 -11.93 -8.75 -0.11
C LEU A 341 -11.51 -9.20 -1.51
N ALA A 342 -10.96 -8.29 -2.31
CA ALA A 342 -10.29 -8.56 -3.59
C ALA A 342 -8.96 -9.30 -3.38
N ARG A 343 -8.98 -10.40 -2.63
CA ARG A 343 -7.89 -11.37 -2.66
C ARG A 343 -8.02 -12.15 -3.97
N PRO A 344 -6.95 -12.26 -4.78
CA PRO A 344 -6.96 -13.24 -5.86
C PRO A 344 -7.22 -14.60 -5.23
N LYS A 345 -8.32 -15.27 -5.62
CA LYS A 345 -8.63 -16.67 -5.30
C LYS A 345 -7.67 -17.61 -6.06
N LEU A 346 -6.37 -17.38 -5.89
CA LEU A 346 -5.34 -18.26 -6.36
C LEU A 346 -4.65 -18.77 -5.09
N ASP A 347 -4.98 -20.02 -4.80
CA ASP A 347 -4.49 -20.91 -3.75
C ASP A 347 -5.28 -21.01 -2.44
N TYR A 348 -5.67 -22.27 -2.25
CA TYR A 348 -6.37 -22.94 -1.18
C TYR A 348 -5.68 -22.72 0.17
N HIS A 349 -6.48 -22.45 1.21
CA HIS A 349 -6.09 -22.74 2.59
C HIS A 349 -6.42 -24.18 2.91
#